data_AF-A0A1I7T6K8-F1
#
_entry.id   AF-A0A1I7T6K8-F1
#
_cell.length_a   1.000
_cell.length_b   1.000
_cell.length_c   1.000
_cell.angle_alpha   90.00
_cell.angle_beta   90.00
_cell.angle_gamma   90.00
#
_symmetry.space_group_name_H-M   'P 1'
#
loop_
_entity.id
_entity.type
_entity.pdbx_description
1 polymer ?
#
loop_
_entity_poly.entity_id
_entity_poly.type
_entity_poly.pdbx_seq_one_letter_code
_entity_poly.pdbx_strand_id
1 'polypeptide(L)'
;MIESIFKMMVTNGQPSSYSTSSNPLAAGATWDECLEYCYNLGTCIVVFDNNCEMFEIGQISTATKTEGLVIAFKVLATDTCPVEDTGTFQGYYATNSTYRPYTVTYDDPIWTFQTGPLVSCPNSNLTLFVREKGPWCMQGFQFSDPTLSTNPQGYNWLSAQPDMIPAPANGIIFRMNGAAVYGMDDTDLIQPTSGSACWKGYVCRIEPS
;
A
#
# COMPACT_ATOMS: atom_id res chain seq x y z
N MET A 1 10.01 -1.07 -10.68
CA MET A 1 9.29 -2.32 -10.43
C MET A 1 8.53 -2.10 -9.14
N ILE A 2 7.19 -2.02 -9.17
CA ILE A 2 6.41 -1.89 -7.93
C ILE A 2 6.28 -3.32 -7.40
N GLU A 3 6.99 -3.64 -6.33
CA GLU A 3 6.82 -4.92 -5.65
C GLU A 3 5.37 -5.04 -5.15
N SER A 4 4.80 -6.23 -5.32
CA SER A 4 3.50 -6.55 -4.74
C SER A 4 3.57 -6.40 -3.22
N ILE A 5 2.60 -5.69 -2.62
CA ILE A 5 2.55 -5.44 -1.17
C ILE A 5 2.14 -6.72 -0.40
N PHE A 6 1.44 -7.63 -1.08
CA PHE A 6 0.93 -8.88 -0.50
C PHE A 6 1.44 -10.11 -1.24
N LYS A 7 1.40 -11.25 -0.54
CA LYS A 7 1.62 -12.60 -1.08
C LYS A 7 0.62 -13.58 -0.45
N MET A 8 0.36 -14.68 -1.15
CA MET A 8 -0.40 -15.81 -0.61
C MET A 8 0.61 -16.82 -0.05
N MET A 9 0.50 -17.15 1.23
CA MET A 9 1.25 -18.24 1.86
C MET A 9 0.41 -19.49 1.79
N VAL A 10 0.96 -20.58 1.26
CA VAL A 10 0.28 -21.88 1.15
C VAL A 10 0.94 -22.85 2.13
N THR A 11 0.13 -23.54 2.92
CA THR A 11 0.57 -24.57 3.88
C THR A 11 -0.48 -25.67 4.03
N ASN A 12 -0.19 -26.68 4.85
CA ASN A 12 -1.13 -27.73 5.20
C ASN A 12 -2.03 -27.28 6.35
N GLY A 13 -3.34 -27.45 6.21
CA GLY A 13 -4.29 -27.12 7.27
C GLY A 13 -5.74 -27.09 6.83
N GLN A 14 -6.61 -26.96 7.82
CA GLN A 14 -8.04 -26.77 7.62
C GLN A 14 -8.60 -25.73 8.61
N PRO A 15 -9.60 -24.92 8.19
CA PRO A 15 -10.33 -24.04 9.09
C PRO A 15 -10.91 -24.81 10.29
N SER A 16 -10.83 -24.24 11.49
CA SER A 16 -11.29 -24.92 12.72
C SER A 16 -12.29 -24.10 13.52
N SER A 17 -12.10 -22.79 13.59
CA SER A 17 -13.07 -21.87 14.22
C SER A 17 -13.32 -20.69 13.29
N TYR A 18 -14.55 -20.58 12.82
CA TYR A 18 -15.02 -19.52 11.94
C TYR A 18 -16.52 -19.31 12.10
N SER A 19 -16.99 -18.11 11.77
CA SER A 19 -18.40 -17.73 11.84
C SER A 19 -19.15 -17.97 10.52
N THR A 20 -18.47 -17.77 9.39
CA THR A 20 -19.03 -17.94 8.04
C THR A 20 -17.91 -18.18 7.04
N SER A 21 -18.25 -18.74 5.87
CA SER A 21 -17.37 -18.91 4.72
C SER A 21 -18.15 -18.65 3.42
N SER A 22 -17.44 -18.58 2.30
CA SER A 22 -18.04 -18.37 0.98
C SER A 22 -17.34 -19.20 -0.10
N ASN A 23 -18.09 -19.58 -1.14
CA ASN A 23 -17.55 -20.25 -2.32
C ASN A 23 -17.97 -19.43 -3.56
N PRO A 24 -17.27 -18.31 -3.86
CA PRO A 24 -17.69 -17.39 -4.91
C PRO A 24 -17.47 -17.93 -6.33
N LEU A 25 -16.64 -18.98 -6.48
CA LEU A 25 -16.29 -19.57 -7.76
C LEU A 25 -17.13 -20.81 -8.08
N ALA A 26 -17.22 -21.15 -9.37
CA ALA A 26 -17.97 -22.30 -9.83
C ALA A 26 -17.35 -23.63 -9.36
N ALA A 27 -18.19 -24.66 -9.21
CA ALA A 27 -17.73 -26.01 -8.89
C ALA A 27 -16.82 -26.53 -10.02
N GLY A 28 -15.53 -26.73 -9.71
CA GLY A 28 -14.49 -27.10 -10.68
C GLY A 28 -13.44 -26.01 -10.96
N ALA A 29 -13.53 -24.85 -10.30
CA ALA A 29 -12.43 -23.87 -10.29
C ALA A 29 -11.14 -24.53 -9.78
N THR A 30 -10.03 -24.18 -10.41
CA THR A 30 -8.70 -24.66 -10.04
C THR A 30 -8.19 -23.94 -8.79
N TRP A 31 -7.26 -24.57 -8.08
CA TRP A 31 -6.63 -23.97 -6.89
C TRP A 31 -6.02 -22.60 -7.17
N ASP A 32 -5.35 -22.44 -8.31
CA ASP A 32 -4.71 -21.18 -8.70
C ASP A 32 -5.73 -20.06 -8.94
N GLU A 33 -6.86 -20.36 -9.57
CA GLU A 33 -7.95 -19.38 -9.76
C GLU A 33 -8.52 -18.90 -8.41
N CYS A 34 -8.57 -19.80 -7.42
CA CYS A 34 -9.07 -19.49 -6.09
C CYS A 34 -8.10 -18.62 -5.30
N LEU A 35 -6.81 -18.89 -5.42
CA LEU A 35 -5.76 -18.02 -4.90
C LEU A 35 -5.78 -16.65 -5.56
N GLU A 36 -5.91 -16.58 -6.89
CA GLU A 36 -5.94 -15.32 -7.63
C GLU A 36 -7.17 -14.48 -7.28
N TYR A 37 -8.35 -15.11 -7.20
CA TYR A 37 -9.57 -14.42 -6.81
C TYR A 37 -9.46 -13.85 -5.40
N CYS A 38 -9.01 -14.65 -4.42
CA CYS A 38 -8.80 -14.17 -3.06
C CYS A 38 -7.72 -13.08 -3.02
N TYR A 39 -6.67 -13.20 -3.82
CA TYR A 39 -5.60 -12.22 -3.91
C TYR A 39 -6.12 -10.86 -4.39
N ASN A 40 -7.01 -10.84 -5.38
CA ASN A 40 -7.62 -9.62 -5.90
C ASN A 40 -8.75 -9.07 -5.01
N LEU A 41 -9.39 -9.91 -4.20
CA LEU A 41 -10.41 -9.46 -3.24
C LEU A 41 -9.75 -8.90 -1.97
N GLY A 42 -9.93 -7.61 -1.71
CA GLY A 42 -9.31 -6.94 -0.57
C GLY A 42 -9.70 -7.53 0.80
N THR A 43 -10.93 -8.03 0.93
CA THR A 43 -11.46 -8.59 2.19
C THR A 43 -11.06 -10.05 2.43
N CYS A 44 -10.67 -10.79 1.39
CA CYS A 44 -10.30 -12.20 1.51
C CYS A 44 -8.92 -12.36 2.16
N ILE A 45 -8.88 -13.16 3.23
CA ILE A 45 -7.65 -13.43 3.99
C ILE A 45 -7.25 -14.89 3.98
N VAL A 46 -8.18 -15.83 3.82
CA VAL A 46 -7.90 -17.27 3.84
C VAL A 46 -8.68 -17.97 2.72
N VAL A 47 -8.04 -18.96 2.08
CA VAL A 47 -8.63 -19.89 1.11
C VAL A 47 -8.30 -21.31 1.54
N PHE A 48 -9.30 -22.19 1.52
CA PHE A 48 -9.15 -23.61 1.81
C PHE A 48 -9.51 -24.44 0.57
N ASP A 49 -8.71 -25.47 0.27
CA ASP A 49 -8.85 -26.34 -0.90
C ASP A 49 -9.99 -27.36 -0.73
N ASN A 50 -11.21 -26.83 -0.59
CA ASN A 50 -12.46 -27.56 -0.45
C ASN A 50 -13.55 -26.82 -1.21
N ASN A 51 -13.52 -26.95 -2.55
CA ASN A 51 -14.32 -26.12 -3.46
C ASN A 51 -14.07 -24.62 -3.27
N CYS A 52 -12.83 -24.24 -2.97
CA CYS A 52 -12.40 -22.85 -2.82
C CYS A 52 -13.18 -22.09 -1.75
N GLU A 53 -13.20 -22.67 -0.56
CA GLU A 53 -13.83 -22.07 0.61
C GLU A 53 -12.99 -20.88 1.07
N MET A 54 -13.56 -19.69 1.02
CA MET A 54 -12.90 -18.42 1.31
C MET A 54 -13.45 -17.77 2.58
N PHE A 55 -12.55 -17.13 3.32
CA PHE A 55 -12.87 -16.43 4.56
C PHE A 55 -12.39 -14.99 4.47
N GLU A 56 -13.29 -14.07 4.80
CA GLU A 56 -12.97 -12.65 4.90
C GLU A 56 -12.41 -12.28 6.28
N ILE A 57 -11.85 -11.09 6.37
CA ILE A 57 -11.30 -10.54 7.60
C ILE A 57 -12.32 -10.55 8.74
N GLY A 58 -12.00 -11.29 9.81
CA GLY A 58 -12.84 -11.44 11.00
C GLY A 58 -13.88 -12.56 10.93
N GLN A 59 -13.94 -13.31 9.82
CA GLN A 59 -14.82 -14.47 9.70
C GLN A 59 -14.17 -15.75 10.23
N ILE A 60 -12.85 -15.85 10.18
CA ILE A 60 -12.05 -16.97 10.71
C ILE A 60 -11.19 -16.53 11.89
N SER A 61 -11.13 -17.39 12.91
CA SER A 61 -10.33 -17.20 14.12
C SER A 61 -9.16 -18.19 14.19
N THR A 62 -9.39 -19.44 13.82
CA THR A 62 -8.33 -20.47 13.85
C THR A 62 -8.43 -21.47 12.71
N ALA A 63 -7.28 -22.01 12.32
CA ALA A 63 -7.12 -23.19 11.48
C ALA A 63 -6.15 -24.17 12.15
N THR A 64 -6.32 -25.46 11.92
CA THR A 64 -5.44 -26.50 12.46
C THR A 64 -4.60 -27.06 11.33
N LYS A 65 -3.29 -27.18 11.55
CA LYS A 65 -2.38 -27.88 10.63
C LYS A 65 -2.83 -29.33 10.50
N THR A 66 -3.09 -29.76 9.27
CA THR A 66 -3.59 -31.11 8.97
C THR A 66 -2.97 -31.55 7.66
N GLU A 67 -2.14 -32.59 7.71
CA GLU A 67 -1.45 -33.12 6.53
C GLU A 67 -2.44 -33.58 5.45
N GLY A 68 -2.14 -33.25 4.19
CA GLY A 68 -2.97 -33.62 3.03
C GLY A 68 -4.16 -32.69 2.76
N LEU A 69 -4.39 -31.68 3.61
CA LEU A 69 -5.36 -30.62 3.39
C LEU A 69 -4.62 -29.31 3.14
N VAL A 70 -4.98 -28.56 2.10
CA VAL A 70 -4.25 -27.36 1.69
C VAL A 70 -5.04 -26.11 2.08
N ILE A 71 -4.35 -25.17 2.73
CA ILE A 71 -4.88 -23.87 3.10
C ILE A 71 -3.90 -22.78 2.67
N ALA A 72 -4.42 -21.63 2.29
CA ALA A 72 -3.64 -20.45 1.98
C ALA A 72 -4.14 -19.23 2.71
N PHE A 73 -3.24 -18.33 3.08
CA PHE A 73 -3.59 -17.06 3.70
C PHE A 73 -2.79 -15.89 3.12
N LYS A 74 -3.45 -14.74 3.02
CA LYS A 74 -2.88 -13.49 2.49
C LYS A 74 -2.08 -12.79 3.58
N VAL A 75 -0.84 -12.42 3.28
CA VAL A 75 0.07 -11.71 4.21
C VAL A 75 0.93 -10.70 3.46
N LEU A 76 1.59 -9.79 4.18
CA LEU A 76 2.53 -8.83 3.60
C LEU A 76 3.73 -9.54 2.94
N ALA A 77 4.19 -8.97 1.83
CA ALA A 77 5.31 -9.47 1.05
C ALA A 77 6.70 -9.08 1.63
N THR A 78 6.78 -8.73 2.91
CA THR A 78 8.03 -8.30 3.58
C THR A 78 8.89 -9.47 4.05
N ASP A 79 8.32 -10.67 4.12
CA ASP A 79 8.97 -11.85 4.67
C ASP A 79 9.32 -12.84 3.55
N THR A 80 10.47 -13.49 3.61
CA THR A 80 10.65 -14.78 2.92
C THR A 80 9.65 -15.78 3.52
N CYS A 81 8.94 -16.56 2.70
CA CYS A 81 8.10 -17.63 3.25
C CYS A 81 8.98 -18.52 4.12
N PRO A 82 8.65 -18.70 5.41
CA PRO A 82 9.50 -19.51 6.26
C PRO A 82 9.47 -20.96 5.79
N VAL A 83 10.61 -21.63 5.95
CA VAL A 83 10.80 -23.02 5.52
C VAL A 83 9.95 -23.97 6.36
N GLU A 84 9.62 -23.54 7.58
CA GLU A 84 8.75 -24.24 8.53
C GLU A 84 7.55 -23.36 8.87
N ASP A 85 6.44 -23.98 9.28
CA ASP A 85 5.27 -23.29 9.83
C ASP A 85 5.68 -22.63 11.16
N THR A 86 6.28 -21.46 11.09
CA THR A 86 6.80 -20.74 12.25
C THR A 86 6.69 -19.25 12.00
N GLY A 87 6.36 -18.51 13.07
CA GLY A 87 6.41 -17.06 13.07
C GLY A 87 5.05 -16.38 13.12
N THR A 88 5.14 -15.06 12.95
CA THR A 88 4.02 -14.13 13.03
C THR A 88 4.02 -13.30 11.77
N PHE A 89 2.97 -13.44 10.97
CA PHE A 89 2.78 -12.66 9.76
C PHE A 89 1.76 -11.56 9.99
N GLN A 90 1.90 -10.51 9.20
CA GLN A 90 1.04 -9.34 9.26
C GLN A 90 0.30 -9.20 7.93
N GLY A 91 -0.88 -8.61 7.99
CA GLY A 91 -1.65 -8.23 6.82
C GLY A 91 -2.60 -7.09 7.16
N TYR A 92 -3.22 -6.51 6.14
CA TYR A 92 -4.24 -5.48 6.35
C TYR A 92 -5.27 -5.49 5.23
N TYR A 93 -6.46 -5.00 5.58
CA TYR A 93 -7.49 -4.56 4.64
C TYR A 93 -7.54 -3.03 4.65
N ALA A 94 -7.60 -2.42 3.47
CA ALA A 94 -7.72 -0.97 3.35
C ALA A 94 -8.69 -0.60 2.22
N THR A 95 -9.50 0.43 2.49
CA THR A 95 -10.30 1.14 1.48
C THR A 95 -9.81 2.57 1.35
N ASN A 96 -10.53 3.40 0.59
CA ASN A 96 -10.27 4.84 0.51
C ASN A 96 -10.48 5.58 1.84
N SER A 97 -11.04 4.96 2.87
CA SER A 97 -11.41 5.63 4.12
C SER A 97 -11.26 4.77 5.36
N THR A 98 -11.04 3.46 5.21
CA THR A 98 -10.95 2.51 6.33
C THR A 98 -9.70 1.65 6.22
N TYR A 99 -9.17 1.25 7.38
CA TYR A 99 -8.01 0.39 7.52
C TYR A 99 -8.25 -0.59 8.67
N ARG A 100 -7.95 -1.86 8.44
CA ARG A 100 -8.03 -2.89 9.48
C ARG A 100 -6.82 -3.83 9.36
N PRO A 101 -5.89 -3.81 10.33
CA PRO A 101 -4.78 -4.74 10.35
C PRO A 101 -5.24 -6.11 10.86
N TYR A 102 -4.48 -7.15 10.54
CA TYR A 102 -4.63 -8.47 11.13
C TYR A 102 -3.27 -9.16 11.26
N THR A 103 -3.20 -10.11 12.17
CA THR A 103 -2.01 -10.92 12.42
C THR A 103 -2.35 -12.40 12.26
N VAL A 104 -1.40 -13.15 11.71
CA VAL A 104 -1.47 -14.61 11.58
C VAL A 104 -0.30 -15.18 12.37
N THR A 105 -0.60 -15.98 13.39
CA THR A 105 0.43 -16.58 14.27
C THR A 105 0.30 -18.09 14.27
N TYR A 106 1.43 -18.79 14.27
CA TYR A 106 1.46 -20.24 14.46
C TYR A 106 1.90 -20.61 15.87
N ASP A 107 1.12 -21.46 16.52
CA ASP A 107 1.50 -22.17 17.74
C ASP A 107 1.05 -23.62 17.58
N ASP A 108 2.00 -24.53 17.37
CA ASP A 108 1.73 -25.89 16.91
C ASP A 108 0.61 -26.59 17.70
N PRO A 109 -0.44 -27.13 17.04
CA PRO A 109 -0.68 -27.23 15.59
C PRO A 109 -1.62 -26.15 15.02
N ILE A 110 -1.81 -25.02 15.72
CA ILE A 110 -2.89 -24.06 15.47
C ILE A 110 -2.36 -22.78 14.81
N TRP A 111 -2.94 -22.46 13.66
CA TRP A 111 -2.90 -21.12 13.07
C TRP A 111 -3.99 -20.26 13.70
N THR A 112 -3.60 -19.10 14.23
CA THR A 112 -4.52 -18.14 14.83
C THR A 112 -4.56 -16.86 14.01
N PHE A 113 -5.77 -16.42 13.68
CA PHE A 113 -6.07 -15.20 12.92
C PHE A 113 -6.67 -14.16 13.87
N GLN A 114 -5.96 -13.08 14.11
CA GLN A 114 -6.42 -12.00 14.99
C GLN A 114 -6.61 -10.72 14.20
N THR A 115 -7.84 -10.21 14.20
CA THR A 115 -8.12 -8.90 13.60
C THR A 115 -7.86 -7.79 14.61
N GLY A 116 -7.14 -6.77 14.17
CA GLY A 116 -7.01 -5.53 14.91
C GLY A 116 -8.24 -4.63 14.79
N PRO A 117 -8.19 -3.46 15.45
CA PRO A 117 -9.27 -2.48 15.42
C PRO A 117 -9.47 -1.94 14.00
N LEU A 118 -10.73 -1.73 13.63
CA LEU A 118 -11.09 -0.98 12.42
C LEU A 118 -10.85 0.50 12.69
N VAL A 119 -10.01 1.13 11.88
CA VAL A 119 -9.73 2.56 11.90
C VAL A 119 -10.35 3.19 10.66
N SER A 120 -11.00 4.33 10.83
CA SER A 120 -11.58 5.11 9.74
C SER A 120 -11.04 6.53 9.75
N CYS A 121 -10.96 7.15 8.58
CA CYS A 121 -10.64 8.56 8.50
C CYS A 121 -11.70 9.40 9.22
N PRO A 122 -11.29 10.44 9.97
CA PRO A 122 -12.22 11.23 10.77
C PRO A 122 -13.26 11.99 9.94
N ASN A 123 -12.90 12.36 8.70
CA ASN A 123 -13.74 13.13 7.79
C ASN A 123 -13.82 12.46 6.41
N SER A 124 -14.97 12.58 5.73
CA SER A 124 -15.20 12.03 4.39
C SER A 124 -14.33 12.66 3.29
N ASN A 125 -13.74 13.83 3.55
CA ASN A 125 -12.89 14.55 2.59
C ASN A 125 -11.43 14.05 2.60
N LEU A 126 -11.08 13.16 3.53
CA LEU A 126 -9.75 12.56 3.61
C LEU A 126 -9.77 11.21 2.91
N THR A 127 -8.75 10.94 2.12
CA THR A 127 -8.49 9.62 1.54
C THR A 127 -7.42 8.92 2.37
N LEU A 128 -7.64 7.64 2.67
CA LEU A 128 -6.71 6.79 3.39
C LEU A 128 -5.64 6.25 2.42
N PHE A 129 -4.39 6.35 2.84
CA PHE A 129 -3.25 5.77 2.15
C PHE A 129 -2.41 4.96 3.13
N VAL A 130 -2.07 3.73 2.77
CA VAL A 130 -1.14 2.92 3.57
C VAL A 130 0.28 3.18 3.09
N ARG A 131 1.16 3.51 4.03
CA ARG A 131 2.60 3.74 3.81
C ARG A 131 3.41 2.89 4.79
N GLU A 132 4.73 2.85 4.63
CA GLU A 132 5.65 2.05 5.46
C GLU A 132 5.50 2.28 6.98
N LYS A 133 5.04 3.46 7.40
CA LYS A 133 4.83 3.82 8.81
C LYS A 133 3.38 3.71 9.28
N GLY A 134 2.49 3.14 8.46
CA GLY A 134 1.08 2.92 8.78
C GLY A 134 0.10 3.65 7.88
N PRO A 135 -1.20 3.62 8.21
CA PRO A 135 -2.24 4.31 7.46
C PRO A 135 -2.25 5.81 7.76
N TRP A 136 -2.38 6.63 6.71
CA TRP A 136 -2.48 8.09 6.79
C TRP A 136 -3.71 8.57 6.05
N CYS A 137 -4.51 9.40 6.70
CA CYS A 137 -5.62 10.10 6.07
C CYS A 137 -5.12 11.44 5.52
N MET A 138 -5.14 11.59 4.20
CA MET A 138 -4.64 12.78 3.51
C MET A 138 -5.72 13.33 2.59
N GLN A 139 -5.79 14.66 2.48
CA GLN A 139 -6.61 15.32 1.48
C GLN A 139 -5.69 15.99 0.47
N GLY A 140 -5.89 15.68 -0.80
CA GLY A 140 -5.29 16.45 -1.88
C GLY A 140 -5.95 17.82 -1.95
N PHE A 141 -5.15 18.88 -2.03
CA PHE A 141 -5.67 20.19 -2.40
C PHE A 141 -5.80 20.26 -3.93
N GLN A 142 -6.95 20.74 -4.41
CA GLN A 142 -7.09 21.12 -5.80
C GLN A 142 -6.56 22.53 -5.95
N PHE A 143 -5.62 22.72 -6.88
CA PHE A 143 -5.25 24.05 -7.32
C PHE A 143 -6.44 24.63 -8.08
N SER A 144 -6.91 25.81 -7.67
CA SER A 144 -7.95 26.55 -8.37
C SER A 144 -7.56 26.95 -9.79
N ASP A 145 -6.26 27.01 -10.06
CA ASP A 145 -5.67 27.29 -11.37
C ASP A 145 -4.53 26.30 -11.66
N PRO A 146 -4.85 25.08 -12.16
CA PRO A 146 -3.84 24.04 -12.43
C PRO A 146 -2.88 24.42 -13.57
N THR A 147 -3.23 25.44 -14.36
CA THR A 147 -2.44 25.95 -15.49
C THR A 147 -1.64 27.21 -15.16
N LEU A 148 -1.80 27.75 -13.95
CA LEU A 148 -1.22 29.05 -13.57
C LEU A 148 -1.53 30.14 -14.61
N SER A 149 -2.76 30.16 -15.10
CA SER A 149 -3.30 30.96 -16.20
C SER A 149 -3.29 32.48 -15.97
N THR A 150 -3.06 32.94 -14.75
CA THR A 150 -3.01 34.37 -14.41
C THR A 150 -1.67 34.76 -13.80
N ASN A 151 -1.14 35.93 -14.22
CA ASN A 151 0.08 36.51 -13.64
C ASN A 151 -0.23 37.09 -12.25
N PRO A 152 0.53 36.75 -11.19
CA PRO A 152 1.73 35.89 -11.19
C PRO A 152 1.41 34.42 -11.37
N GLN A 153 2.08 33.81 -12.36
CA GLN A 153 2.11 32.37 -12.59
C GLN A 153 2.43 31.75 -11.23
N GLY A 154 1.49 31.01 -10.64
CA GLY A 154 1.45 30.61 -9.21
C GLY A 154 2.61 29.74 -8.67
N TYR A 155 3.78 29.85 -9.27
CA TYR A 155 5.07 29.58 -8.68
C TYR A 155 5.54 30.77 -7.84
N ASN A 156 5.88 30.50 -6.59
CA ASN A 156 6.61 31.47 -5.75
C ASN A 156 8.08 31.47 -6.18
N TRP A 157 8.38 32.17 -7.27
CA TRP A 157 9.76 32.33 -7.74
C TRP A 157 10.61 32.99 -6.66
N LEU A 158 11.86 32.51 -6.53
CA LEU A 158 12.85 33.25 -5.78
C LEU A 158 13.06 34.63 -6.42
N SER A 159 13.50 35.60 -5.61
CA SER A 159 13.81 36.93 -6.12
C SER A 159 14.79 36.83 -7.30
N ALA A 160 14.47 37.52 -8.39
CA ALA A 160 15.19 37.50 -9.66
C ALA A 160 15.06 36.23 -10.51
N GLN A 161 14.22 35.27 -10.14
CA GLN A 161 13.93 34.08 -10.94
C GLN A 161 12.57 34.17 -11.69
N PRO A 162 12.42 33.48 -12.85
CA PRO A 162 13.45 32.71 -13.55
C PRO A 162 14.46 33.61 -14.30
N ASP A 163 15.75 33.25 -14.27
CA ASP A 163 16.87 34.05 -14.80
C ASP A 163 17.60 33.42 -15.99
N MET A 164 17.28 32.17 -16.34
CA MET A 164 17.90 31.38 -17.41
C MET A 164 19.35 30.97 -17.12
N ILE A 165 19.77 30.93 -15.86
CA ILE A 165 21.15 30.64 -15.44
C ILE A 165 21.18 29.44 -14.48
N PRO A 166 21.88 28.34 -14.83
CA PRO A 166 22.72 28.13 -16.02
C PRO A 166 21.90 27.84 -17.28
N ALA A 167 22.31 28.40 -18.43
CA ALA A 167 21.69 28.10 -19.71
C ALA A 167 22.21 26.75 -20.28
N PRO A 168 21.33 25.85 -20.77
CA PRO A 168 19.89 25.99 -20.86
C PRO A 168 19.16 25.59 -19.55
N ALA A 169 18.37 26.52 -18.98
CA ALA A 169 17.63 26.32 -17.73
C ALA A 169 16.25 25.67 -17.97
N ASN A 170 16.25 24.46 -18.53
CA ASN A 170 15.03 23.76 -18.94
C ASN A 170 14.34 22.95 -17.82
N GLY A 171 14.87 23.01 -16.59
CA GLY A 171 14.29 22.39 -15.41
C GLY A 171 13.71 23.41 -14.44
N ILE A 172 12.70 22.99 -13.66
CA ILE A 172 12.18 23.76 -12.52
C ILE A 172 12.48 22.97 -11.25
N ILE A 173 13.04 23.64 -10.26
CA ILE A 173 13.29 23.07 -8.94
C ILE A 173 12.63 23.92 -7.86
N PHE A 174 12.29 23.27 -6.75
CA PHE A 174 12.01 23.97 -5.50
C PHE A 174 13.32 24.09 -4.70
N ARG A 175 13.85 25.31 -4.59
CA ARG A 175 15.11 25.60 -3.90
C ARG A 175 14.83 26.12 -2.49
N MET A 176 15.58 25.60 -1.52
CA MET A 176 15.56 26.04 -0.12
C MET A 176 16.94 26.61 0.24
N ASN A 177 17.06 27.93 0.35
CA ASN A 177 18.30 28.62 0.74
C ASN A 177 18.38 28.83 2.27
N GLY A 178 17.26 28.68 2.98
CA GLY A 178 17.18 28.76 4.44
C GLY A 178 15.73 28.57 4.92
N ALA A 179 15.50 28.63 6.24
CA ALA A 179 14.19 28.39 6.83
C ALA A 179 13.08 29.35 6.34
N ALA A 180 13.44 30.56 5.91
CA ALA A 180 12.52 31.59 5.42
C ALA A 180 12.77 32.01 3.96
N VAL A 181 13.74 31.41 3.28
CA VAL A 181 14.12 31.75 1.90
C VAL A 181 14.02 30.49 1.06
N TYR A 182 12.85 30.26 0.49
CA TYR A 182 12.55 29.13 -0.37
C TYR A 182 11.63 29.57 -1.51
N GLY A 183 11.69 28.88 -2.64
CA GLY A 183 10.90 29.22 -3.81
C GLY A 183 11.27 28.38 -5.03
N MET A 184 10.60 28.69 -6.14
CA MET A 184 10.90 28.09 -7.44
C MET A 184 12.12 28.77 -8.05
N ASP A 185 12.92 27.97 -8.75
CA ASP A 185 14.13 28.37 -9.43
C ASP A 185 14.25 27.55 -10.72
N ASP A 186 14.76 28.15 -11.78
CA ASP A 186 15.09 27.43 -12.99
C ASP A 186 16.52 26.87 -12.90
N THR A 187 16.74 25.76 -13.59
CA THR A 187 18.02 25.04 -13.54
C THR A 187 18.24 24.31 -14.84
N ASP A 188 19.49 23.97 -15.14
CA ASP A 188 19.74 22.92 -16.11
C ASP A 188 19.18 21.57 -15.61
N LEU A 189 18.98 20.63 -16.53
CA LEU A 189 18.48 19.29 -16.22
C LEU A 189 19.56 18.39 -15.59
N ILE A 190 20.75 18.91 -15.31
CA ILE A 190 21.89 18.13 -14.84
C ILE A 190 21.94 18.22 -13.32
N GLN A 191 21.80 17.07 -12.66
CA GLN A 191 21.91 17.02 -11.22
C GLN A 191 23.30 17.54 -10.77
N PRO A 192 23.39 18.54 -9.88
CA PRO A 192 24.67 18.96 -9.34
C PRO A 192 25.27 17.81 -8.53
N THR A 193 26.39 17.27 -9.00
CA THR A 193 27.07 16.09 -8.45
C THR A 193 28.13 16.44 -7.39
N SER A 194 28.45 17.72 -7.23
CA SER A 194 29.31 18.23 -6.15
C SER A 194 29.10 19.73 -5.92
N GLY A 195 29.21 20.21 -4.67
CA GLY A 195 29.12 21.64 -4.34
C GLY A 195 28.17 21.98 -3.18
N SER A 196 27.80 23.26 -3.07
CA SER A 196 26.94 23.84 -2.01
C SER A 196 25.44 23.57 -2.19
N ALA A 197 25.01 22.95 -3.29
CA ALA A 197 23.63 22.58 -3.57
C ALA A 197 23.56 21.11 -4.00
N CYS A 198 22.59 20.36 -3.47
CA CYS A 198 22.32 18.98 -3.87
C CYS A 198 20.81 18.75 -4.01
N TRP A 199 20.40 17.98 -5.00
CA TRP A 199 19.00 17.57 -5.14
C TRP A 199 18.67 16.54 -4.06
N LYS A 200 17.62 16.79 -3.29
CA LYS A 200 17.20 15.93 -2.17
C LYS A 200 16.08 14.95 -2.55
N GLY A 201 15.42 15.15 -3.69
CA GLY A 201 14.32 14.29 -4.15
C GLY A 201 13.52 14.94 -5.28
N TYR A 202 12.45 14.25 -5.69
CA TYR A 202 11.54 14.68 -6.76
C TYR A 202 10.10 14.70 -6.22
N VAL A 203 9.29 15.62 -6.72
CA VAL A 203 7.85 15.67 -6.42
C VAL A 203 7.10 15.04 -7.60
N CYS A 204 6.44 13.92 -7.36
CA CYS A 204 5.59 13.27 -8.37
C CYS A 204 4.11 13.55 -8.08
N ARG A 205 3.29 13.69 -9.13
CA ARG A 205 1.83 13.81 -9.05
C ARG A 205 1.17 12.75 -9.95
N ILE A 206 0.00 12.27 -9.54
CA ILE A 206 -0.92 11.49 -10.38
C ILE A 206 -1.95 12.46 -10.96
N GLU A 207 -2.15 12.42 -12.27
CA GLU A 207 -3.15 13.24 -12.96
C GLU A 207 -4.56 12.89 -12.45
N PRO A 208 -5.36 13.86 -11.97
CA PRO A 208 -6.73 13.58 -11.55
C PRO A 208 -7.57 13.23 -12.79
N SER A 209 -8.26 12.10 -12.72
CA SER A 209 -9.27 11.64 -13.70
C SER A 209 -10.51 12.51 -13.72
#